data_AF-A0A969WTN2-F1
#
_entry.id   AF-A0A969WTN2-F1
#
_cell.length_a   1.000
_cell.length_b   1.000
_cell.length_c   1.000
_cell.angle_alpha   90.00
_cell.angle_beta   90.00
_cell.angle_gamma   90.00
#
_symmetry.space_group_name_H-M   'P 1'
#
loop_
_entity.id
_entity.type
_entity.pdbx_description
1 polymer ?
#
loop_
_entity_poly.entity_id
_entity_poly.type
_entity_poly.pdbx_seq_one_letter_code
_entity_poly.pdbx_strand_id
1 'polypeptide(L)'
;MHEIEFLKVVVIIFGLASLVIFIFNKLKLPSVIGFLLTGIIAGPFALGLITDIAIIDILAEIGVILLLFIIGMDFSRKKLIKVKNIVLIGGVLQVGITILVVVGILHFFTHVPYNQAVFVGFLVALSSTAIILKVLQENDQVESHHGKISLGILIFQDLIIVPMMLFCAFPSGRQHQHWQ
;
A
#
# COMPACT_ATOMS: atom_id res chain seq x y z
N MET A 1 29.74 12.83 15.60
CA MET A 1 28.85 13.83 14.97
C MET A 1 27.60 13.17 14.38
N HIS A 2 27.71 12.06 13.63
CA HIS A 2 26.54 11.32 13.10
C HIS A 2 25.54 10.83 14.15
N GLU A 3 25.98 10.42 15.35
CA GLU A 3 25.05 9.97 16.42
C GLU A 3 24.12 11.09 16.92
N ILE A 4 24.62 12.33 16.97
CA ILE A 4 23.83 13.50 17.39
C ILE A 4 22.82 13.86 16.31
N GLU A 5 23.22 13.71 15.04
CA GLU A 5 22.36 13.96 13.89
C GLU A 5 21.23 12.93 13.79
N PHE A 6 21.53 11.65 14.01
CA PHE A 6 20.53 10.59 14.13
C PHE A 6 19.54 10.85 15.25
N LEU A 7 20.03 11.15 16.46
CA LEU A 7 19.17 11.43 17.61
C LEU A 7 18.25 12.63 17.34
N LYS A 8 18.79 13.68 16.71
CA LYS A 8 18.01 14.86 16.32
C LYS A 8 16.86 14.50 15.37
N VAL A 9 17.12 13.69 14.35
CA VAL A 9 16.10 13.24 13.40
C VAL A 9 15.02 12.42 14.11
N VAL A 10 15.41 11.47 14.95
CA VAL A 10 14.46 10.66 15.73
C VAL A 10 13.59 11.54 16.62
N VAL A 11 14.19 12.47 17.38
CA VAL A 11 13.43 13.37 18.27
C VAL A 11 12.44 14.24 17.49
N ILE A 12 12.85 14.78 16.34
CA ILE A 12 11.97 15.60 15.49
C ILE A 12 10.80 14.76 14.96
N ILE A 13 11.08 13.58 14.38
CA ILE A 13 10.04 12.70 13.84
C ILE A 13 9.06 12.30 14.94
N PHE A 14 9.55 11.81 16.09
CA PHE A 14 8.70 11.36 17.18
C PHE A 14 7.90 12.51 17.79
N GLY A 15 8.52 13.68 17.97
CA GLY A 15 7.84 14.87 18.50
C GLY A 15 6.71 15.34 17.58
N LEU A 16 6.98 15.47 16.28
CA LEU A 16 5.98 15.86 15.30
C LEU A 16 4.88 14.79 15.15
N ALA A 17 5.26 13.52 15.03
CA ALA A 17 4.33 12.42 14.91
C ALA A 17 3.38 12.39 16.10
N SER A 18 3.90 12.50 17.33
CA SER A 18 3.10 12.51 18.55
C SER A 18 2.05 13.63 18.53
N LEU A 19 2.44 14.83 18.12
CA LEU A 19 1.54 15.99 18.04
C LEU A 19 0.46 15.78 16.95
N VAL A 20 0.85 15.37 15.75
CA VAL A 20 -0.08 15.12 14.63
C VAL A 20 -1.05 14.01 14.98
N ILE A 21 -0.57 12.89 15.53
CA ILE A 21 -1.41 11.75 15.92
C ILE A 21 -2.35 12.14 17.05
N PHE A 22 -1.91 12.94 18.03
CA PHE A 22 -2.78 13.42 19.08
C PHE A 22 -3.99 14.20 18.51
N ILE A 23 -3.75 15.04 17.52
CA ILE A 23 -4.81 15.77 16.80
C ILE A 23 -5.70 14.79 16.04
N PHE A 24 -5.11 13.86 15.28
CA PHE A 24 -5.85 12.89 14.46
C PHE A 24 -6.72 11.96 15.29
N ASN A 25 -6.21 11.50 16.43
CA ASN A 25 -6.95 10.65 17.36
C ASN A 25 -8.14 11.41 17.97
N LYS A 26 -7.98 12.71 18.29
CA LYS A 26 -9.11 13.56 18.70
C LYS A 26 -10.17 13.70 17.62
N LEU A 27 -9.77 13.71 16.35
CA LEU A 27 -10.67 13.77 15.19
C LEU A 27 -11.23 12.39 14.79
N LYS A 28 -10.86 11.30 15.50
CA LYS A 28 -11.23 9.91 15.17
C LYS A 28 -10.82 9.50 13.75
N LEU A 29 -9.70 10.02 13.26
CA LEU A 29 -9.12 9.66 11.96
C LEU A 29 -8.10 8.52 12.12
N PRO A 30 -7.92 7.66 11.10
CA PRO A 30 -6.90 6.61 11.12
C PRO A 30 -5.49 7.17 11.33
N SER A 31 -4.73 6.59 12.27
CA SER A 31 -3.39 7.08 12.65
C SER A 31 -2.41 7.04 11.49
N VAL A 32 -2.57 6.08 10.58
CA VAL A 32 -1.74 5.94 9.36
C VAL A 32 -1.73 7.22 8.53
N ILE A 33 -2.86 7.93 8.41
CA ILE A 33 -2.93 9.20 7.68
C ILE A 33 -2.11 10.28 8.41
N GLY A 34 -2.17 10.30 9.74
CA GLY A 34 -1.36 11.19 10.57
C GLY A 34 0.15 10.94 10.43
N PHE A 35 0.57 9.67 10.36
CA PHE A 35 1.97 9.32 10.10
C PHE A 35 2.43 9.79 8.71
N LEU A 36 1.62 9.58 7.67
CA LEU A 36 1.92 10.07 6.32
C LEU A 36 2.05 11.59 6.26
N LEU A 37 1.12 12.32 6.89
CA LEU A 37 1.19 13.78 6.97
C LEU A 37 2.40 14.26 7.75
N THR A 38 2.76 13.57 8.83
CA THR A 38 3.98 13.88 9.58
C THR A 38 5.21 13.77 8.67
N GLY A 39 5.30 12.71 7.87
CA GLY A 39 6.39 12.54 6.91
C GLY A 39 6.43 13.65 5.85
N ILE A 40 5.26 14.02 5.31
CA ILE A 40 5.14 15.14 4.36
C ILE A 40 5.62 16.45 5.00
N ILE A 41 5.19 16.75 6.23
CA ILE A 41 5.54 17.99 6.94
C ILE A 41 7.02 18.02 7.31
N ALA A 42 7.56 16.90 7.81
CA ALA A 42 8.95 16.81 8.26
C ALA A 42 9.95 16.71 7.10
N GLY A 43 9.50 16.26 5.93
CA GLY A 43 10.33 16.05 4.75
C GLY A 43 10.90 17.32 4.12
N PRO A 44 11.85 17.16 3.18
CA PRO A 44 12.57 18.27 2.53
C PRO A 44 11.65 19.20 1.73
N PHE A 45 10.52 18.70 1.24
CA PHE A 45 9.58 19.46 0.40
C PHE A 45 8.60 20.33 1.20
N ALA A 46 8.55 20.23 2.53
CA ALA A 46 7.71 21.06 3.38
C ALA A 46 8.55 21.91 4.35
N LEU A 47 8.67 21.52 5.62
CA LEU A 47 9.44 22.29 6.60
C LEU A 47 10.95 22.05 6.51
N GLY A 48 11.39 21.04 5.75
CA GLY A 48 12.81 20.77 5.56
C GLY A 48 13.55 20.38 6.83
N LEU A 49 12.83 19.84 7.82
CA LEU A 49 13.39 19.50 9.13
C LEU A 49 14.32 18.29 9.07
N ILE A 50 14.14 17.44 8.04
CA ILE A 50 14.97 16.28 7.78
C ILE A 50 15.47 16.32 6.35
N THR A 51 16.79 16.36 6.19
CA THR A 51 17.49 16.40 4.91
C THR A 51 18.18 15.09 4.54
N ASP A 52 18.47 14.23 5.53
CA ASP A 52 19.10 12.93 5.29
C ASP A 52 18.03 11.84 5.04
N ILE A 53 17.67 11.68 3.77
CA ILE A 53 16.63 10.74 3.32
C ILE A 53 17.14 9.30 3.40
N ALA A 54 18.45 9.07 3.22
CA ALA A 54 19.03 7.73 3.16
C ALA A 54 18.89 6.99 4.50
N ILE A 55 19.07 7.69 5.63
CA ILE A 55 18.86 7.12 6.96
C ILE A 55 17.38 6.79 7.19
N ILE A 56 16.47 7.65 6.73
CA ILE A 56 15.03 7.43 6.87
C ILE A 56 14.57 6.21 6.08
N ASP A 57 15.09 6.03 4.85
CA ASP A 57 14.74 4.92 3.99
C ASP A 57 15.09 3.57 4.64
N ILE A 58 16.28 3.46 5.23
CA ILE A 58 16.71 2.25 5.95
C ILE A 58 15.81 1.98 7.16
N LEU A 59 15.50 3.02 7.95
CA LEU A 59 14.61 2.90 9.11
C LEU A 59 13.20 2.47 8.70
N ALA A 60 12.68 3.03 7.60
CA ALA A 60 11.37 2.72 7.06
C ALA A 60 11.31 1.27 6.55
N GLU A 61 12.34 0.81 5.84
CA GLU A 61 12.43 -0.57 5.35
C GLU A 61 12.43 -1.58 6.52
N ILE A 62 13.26 -1.35 7.54
CA ILE A 62 13.27 -2.19 8.75
C ILE A 62 11.90 -2.17 9.44
N GLY A 63 11.27 -0.99 9.55
CA GLY A 63 9.95 -0.84 10.14
C GLY A 63 8.87 -1.63 9.39
N VAL A 64 8.87 -1.58 8.06
CA VAL A 64 7.94 -2.36 7.22
C VAL A 64 8.20 -3.85 7.34
N ILE A 65 9.46 -4.30 7.33
CA ILE A 65 9.82 -5.71 7.54
C ILE A 65 9.30 -6.21 8.88
N LEU A 66 9.55 -5.48 9.97
CA LEU A 66 9.07 -5.83 11.31
C LEU A 66 7.54 -5.84 11.38
N LEU A 67 6.87 -4.86 10.76
CA LEU A 67 5.41 -4.80 10.71
C LEU A 67 4.84 -6.04 10.01
N LEU A 68 5.31 -6.33 8.79
CA LEU A 68 4.86 -7.50 8.02
C LEU A 68 5.19 -8.82 8.72
N PHE A 69 6.32 -8.88 9.44
CA PHE A 69 6.70 -10.03 10.25
C PHE A 69 5.76 -10.25 11.43
N ILE A 70 5.48 -9.22 12.22
CA ILE A 70 4.55 -9.29 13.37
C ILE A 70 3.16 -9.71 12.90
N ILE A 71 2.67 -9.10 11.82
CA ILE A 71 1.40 -9.47 11.19
C ILE A 71 1.45 -10.95 10.78
N GLY A 72 2.52 -11.38 10.08
CA GLY A 72 2.69 -12.75 9.64
C GLY A 72 2.70 -13.78 10.78
N MET A 73 3.28 -13.44 11.94
CA MET A 73 3.28 -14.30 13.12
C MET A 73 1.89 -14.54 13.71
N ASP A 74 0.98 -13.57 13.61
CA ASP A 74 -0.39 -13.70 14.12
C ASP A 74 -1.29 -14.57 13.18
N PHE A 75 -0.81 -14.84 11.96
CA PHE A 75 -1.50 -15.68 10.99
C PHE A 75 -1.19 -17.17 11.15
N SER A 76 -2.16 -17.92 11.64
CA SER A 76 -2.12 -19.39 11.61
C SER A 76 -2.53 -19.93 10.24
N ARG A 77 -1.86 -21.02 9.79
CA ARG A 77 -2.27 -21.82 8.63
C ARG A 77 -3.76 -22.21 8.65
N LYS A 78 -4.33 -22.44 9.84
CA LYS A 78 -5.77 -22.75 10.00
C LYS A 78 -6.67 -21.56 9.63
N LYS A 79 -6.24 -20.32 9.90
CA LYS A 79 -6.96 -19.10 9.51
C LYS A 79 -6.93 -18.93 7.98
N LEU A 80 -5.80 -19.20 7.33
CA LEU A 80 -5.65 -19.11 5.87
C LEU A 80 -6.60 -20.07 5.12
N ILE A 81 -6.71 -21.32 5.58
CA ILE A 81 -7.60 -22.32 4.96
C ILE A 81 -9.07 -21.87 5.06
N LYS A 82 -9.47 -21.23 6.17
CA LYS A 82 -10.85 -20.73 6.34
C LYS A 82 -11.20 -19.60 5.38
N VAL A 83 -10.22 -18.80 4.95
CA VAL A 83 -10.44 -17.70 4.00
C VAL A 83 -10.14 -18.09 2.55
N LYS A 84 -9.82 -19.35 2.25
CA LYS A 84 -9.49 -19.81 0.88
C LYS A 84 -10.55 -19.44 -0.16
N ASN A 85 -11.83 -19.66 0.16
CA ASN A 85 -12.92 -19.34 -0.76
C ASN A 85 -13.05 -17.83 -1.00
N ILE A 86 -12.76 -17.03 0.03
CA ILE A 86 -12.72 -15.56 -0.05
C ILE A 86 -11.54 -15.13 -0.92
N VAL A 87 -10.36 -15.72 -0.75
CA VAL A 87 -9.18 -15.44 -1.59
C VAL A 87 -9.49 -15.71 -3.06
N LEU A 88 -10.07 -16.88 -3.37
CA LEU A 88 -10.33 -17.27 -4.76
C LEU A 88 -11.51 -16.51 -5.38
N ILE A 89 -12.64 -16.39 -4.69
CA ILE A 89 -13.85 -15.79 -5.28
C ILE A 89 -13.87 -14.29 -5.04
N GLY A 90 -13.64 -13.86 -3.80
CA GLY A 90 -13.66 -12.44 -3.42
C GLY A 90 -12.53 -11.66 -4.09
N GLY A 91 -11.31 -12.22 -4.12
CA GLY A 91 -10.17 -11.61 -4.80
C GLY A 91 -10.38 -11.46 -6.31
N VAL A 92 -10.79 -12.53 -6.98
CA VAL A 92 -11.08 -12.50 -8.43
C VAL A 92 -12.18 -11.50 -8.76
N LEU A 93 -13.27 -11.50 -8.00
CA LEU A 93 -14.38 -10.58 -8.23
C LEU A 93 -13.96 -9.13 -7.98
N GLN A 94 -13.30 -8.82 -6.87
CA GLN A 94 -12.89 -7.44 -6.57
C GLN A 94 -11.93 -6.91 -7.63
N VAL A 95 -10.87 -7.67 -7.93
CA VAL A 95 -9.86 -7.27 -8.91
C VAL A 95 -10.48 -7.16 -10.30
N GLY A 96 -11.20 -8.20 -10.75
CA GLY A 96 -11.80 -8.24 -12.08
C GLY A 96 -12.83 -7.13 -12.30
N ILE A 97 -13.73 -6.90 -11.34
CA ILE A 97 -14.73 -5.83 -11.43
C ILE A 97 -14.04 -4.46 -11.46
N THR A 98 -13.03 -4.24 -10.62
CA THR A 98 -12.33 -2.94 -10.58
C THR A 98 -11.66 -2.65 -11.93
N ILE A 99 -10.98 -3.65 -12.51
CA ILE A 99 -10.36 -3.52 -13.83
C ILE A 99 -11.41 -3.23 -14.90
N LEU A 100 -12.50 -4.00 -14.95
CA LEU A 100 -13.56 -3.82 -15.95
C LEU A 100 -14.20 -2.43 -15.86
N VAL A 101 -14.48 -1.95 -14.65
CA VAL A 101 -15.04 -0.62 -14.43
C VAL A 101 -14.08 0.46 -14.88
N VAL A 102 -12.80 0.39 -14.48
CA VAL A 102 -11.79 1.40 -14.85
C VAL A 102 -11.54 1.42 -16.35
N VAL A 103 -11.39 0.24 -16.96
CA VAL A 103 -11.21 0.10 -18.42
C VAL A 103 -12.44 0.63 -19.16
N GLY A 104 -13.65 0.30 -18.71
CA GLY A 104 -14.88 0.81 -19.30
C GLY A 104 -14.95 2.33 -19.24
N ILE A 105 -14.67 2.92 -18.08
CA ILE A 105 -14.67 4.38 -17.93
C ILE A 105 -13.63 5.02 -18.85
N LEU A 106 -12.38 4.55 -18.82
CA LEU A 106 -11.31 5.19 -19.59
C LEU A 106 -11.46 5.01 -21.10
N HIS A 107 -11.85 3.82 -21.54
CA HIS A 107 -11.97 3.54 -22.96
C HIS A 107 -13.18 4.24 -23.57
N PHE A 108 -14.35 4.20 -22.91
CA PHE A 108 -15.57 4.78 -23.48
C PHE A 108 -15.70 6.29 -23.27
N PHE A 109 -15.18 6.85 -22.18
CA PHE A 109 -15.35 8.29 -21.89
C PHE A 109 -14.14 9.14 -22.26
N THR A 110 -12.93 8.58 -22.22
CA THR A 110 -11.69 9.36 -22.43
C THR A 110 -10.91 8.96 -23.69
N HIS A 111 -11.41 7.98 -24.47
CA HIS A 111 -10.79 7.48 -25.71
C HIS A 111 -9.34 7.03 -25.54
N VAL A 112 -8.96 6.63 -24.32
CA VAL A 112 -7.62 6.12 -24.02
C VAL A 112 -7.43 4.76 -24.72
N PRO A 113 -6.23 4.48 -25.28
CA PRO A 113 -5.93 3.18 -25.88
C PRO A 113 -6.23 2.03 -24.92
N TYR A 114 -6.80 0.94 -25.43
CA TYR A 114 -7.20 -0.21 -24.61
C TYR A 114 -6.07 -0.71 -23.71
N ASN A 115 -4.84 -0.81 -24.24
CA ASN A 115 -3.68 -1.27 -23.46
C ASN A 115 -3.36 -0.35 -22.27
N GLN A 116 -3.48 0.97 -22.45
CA GLN A 116 -3.26 1.94 -21.37
C GLN A 116 -4.40 1.90 -20.35
N ALA A 117 -5.65 1.76 -20.81
CA ALA A 117 -6.80 1.64 -19.92
C ALA A 117 -6.71 0.38 -19.04
N VAL A 118 -6.26 -0.75 -19.60
CA VAL A 118 -6.03 -2.00 -18.84
C VAL A 118 -4.90 -1.83 -17.84
N PHE A 119 -3.80 -1.18 -18.22
CA PHE A 119 -2.70 -0.90 -17.31
C PHE A 119 -3.14 -0.05 -16.11
N VAL A 120 -3.90 1.03 -16.34
CA VAL A 120 -4.47 1.84 -15.25
C VAL A 120 -5.47 1.01 -14.43
N GLY A 121 -6.27 0.17 -15.07
CA GLY A 121 -7.16 -0.77 -14.37
C GLY A 121 -6.42 -1.68 -13.40
N PHE A 122 -5.25 -2.20 -13.79
CA PHE A 122 -4.41 -3.01 -12.89
C PHE A 122 -3.88 -2.18 -11.72
N LEU A 123 -3.37 -0.96 -11.99
CA LEU A 123 -2.87 -0.08 -10.93
C LEU A 123 -3.96 0.26 -9.88
N VAL A 124 -5.18 0.53 -10.34
CA VAL A 124 -6.30 0.90 -9.46
C VAL A 124 -6.86 -0.32 -8.71
N ALA A 125 -6.76 -1.52 -9.27
CA ALA A 125 -7.26 -2.74 -8.63
C ALA A 125 -6.44 -3.20 -7.43
N LEU A 126 -5.16 -2.83 -7.37
CA LEU A 126 -4.23 -3.20 -6.30
C LEU A 126 -4.41 -2.29 -5.08
N SER A 127 -4.27 -2.88 -3.89
CA SER A 127 -4.35 -2.16 -2.61
C SER A 127 -3.05 -2.25 -1.83
N SER A 128 -2.82 -1.30 -0.91
CA SER A 128 -1.65 -1.34 -0.02
C SER A 128 -1.89 -2.27 1.17
N THR A 129 -1.27 -3.45 1.15
CA THR A 129 -1.35 -4.45 2.22
C THR A 129 -0.90 -3.86 3.57
N ALA A 130 0.26 -3.19 3.63
CA ALA A 130 0.77 -2.62 4.88
C ALA A 130 -0.21 -1.63 5.54
N ILE A 131 -0.81 -0.73 4.75
CA ILE A 131 -1.74 0.29 5.25
C ILE A 131 -3.03 -0.36 5.76
N ILE A 132 -3.67 -1.21 4.95
CA ILE A 132 -4.97 -1.79 5.31
C ILE A 132 -4.84 -2.69 6.55
N LEU A 133 -3.77 -3.49 6.63
CA LEU A 133 -3.53 -4.34 7.80
C LEU A 133 -3.24 -3.53 9.05
N LYS A 134 -2.47 -2.45 8.93
CA LYS A 134 -2.22 -1.54 10.05
C LYS A 134 -3.53 -0.93 10.57
N VAL A 135 -4.42 -0.49 9.68
CA VAL A 135 -5.74 0.07 10.06
C VAL A 135 -6.63 -0.98 10.71
N LEU A 136 -6.68 -2.21 10.16
CA LEU A 136 -7.45 -3.29 10.78
C LEU A 136 -6.90 -3.67 12.16
N GLN A 137 -5.58 -3.65 12.35
CA GLN A 137 -4.94 -3.95 13.61
C GLN A 137 -5.17 -2.84 14.65
N GLU A 138 -5.08 -1.56 14.27
CA GLU A 138 -5.37 -0.43 15.17
C GLU A 138 -6.81 -0.43 15.69
N ASN A 139 -7.74 -1.02 14.94
CA ASN A 139 -9.14 -1.12 15.31
C ASN A 139 -9.51 -2.50 15.90
N ASP A 140 -8.55 -3.41 16.13
CA ASP A 140 -8.80 -4.80 16.56
C ASP A 140 -9.76 -5.58 15.62
N GLN A 141 -9.80 -5.22 14.34
CA GLN A 141 -10.73 -5.74 13.33
C GLN A 141 -10.13 -6.82 12.43
N VAL A 142 -8.87 -7.22 12.62
CA VAL A 142 -8.20 -8.25 11.80
C VAL A 142 -8.99 -9.57 11.79
N GLU A 143 -9.54 -9.97 12.94
CA GLU A 143 -10.33 -11.20 13.08
C GLU A 143 -11.81 -11.06 12.75
N SER A 144 -12.28 -9.84 12.46
CA SER A 144 -13.66 -9.59 12.07
C SER A 144 -14.00 -10.23 10.73
N HIS A 145 -15.29 -10.36 10.42
CA HIS A 145 -15.74 -10.89 9.13
C HIS A 145 -15.20 -10.08 7.95
N HIS A 146 -15.32 -8.74 8.02
CA HIS A 146 -14.80 -7.85 6.98
C HIS A 146 -13.27 -7.84 6.95
N GLY A 147 -12.59 -7.93 8.09
CA GLY A 147 -11.13 -8.06 8.15
C GLY A 147 -10.65 -9.30 7.41
N LYS A 148 -11.29 -10.46 7.62
CA LYS A 148 -11.02 -11.72 6.90
C LYS A 148 -11.29 -11.61 5.39
N ILE A 149 -12.29 -10.84 4.98
CA ILE A 149 -12.55 -10.55 3.57
C ILE A 149 -11.43 -9.71 2.97
N SER A 150 -11.11 -8.57 3.60
CA SER A 150 -10.02 -7.67 3.15
C SER A 150 -8.70 -8.41 3.05
N LEU A 151 -8.36 -9.22 4.06
CA LEU A 151 -7.18 -10.08 4.05
C LEU A 151 -7.16 -11.06 2.87
N GLY A 152 -8.27 -11.74 2.62
CA GLY A 152 -8.36 -12.68 1.50
C GLY A 152 -8.13 -12.00 0.16
N ILE A 153 -8.69 -10.80 -0.02
CA ILE A 153 -8.50 -9.98 -1.22
C ILE A 153 -7.04 -9.52 -1.33
N LEU A 154 -6.44 -9.01 -0.26
CA LEU A 154 -5.04 -8.56 -0.25
C LEU A 154 -4.08 -9.69 -0.63
N ILE A 155 -4.27 -10.89 -0.07
CA ILE A 155 -3.46 -12.06 -0.41
C ILE A 155 -3.62 -12.40 -1.89
N PHE A 156 -4.84 -12.33 -2.44
CA PHE A 156 -5.06 -12.57 -3.86
C PHE A 156 -4.36 -11.52 -4.74
N GLN A 157 -4.42 -10.24 -4.35
CA GLN A 157 -3.75 -9.14 -5.04
C GLN A 157 -2.22 -9.34 -5.07
N ASP A 158 -1.62 -9.70 -3.92
CA ASP A 158 -0.18 -9.98 -3.83
C ASP A 158 0.24 -11.19 -4.69
N LEU A 159 -0.64 -12.18 -4.89
CA LEU A 159 -0.36 -13.32 -5.76
C LEU A 159 -0.50 -12.98 -7.26
N ILE A 160 -1.48 -12.16 -7.63
CA ILE A 160 -1.79 -11.85 -9.02
C ILE A 160 -0.98 -10.65 -9.57
N ILE A 161 -0.29 -9.89 -8.71
CA ILE A 161 0.52 -8.74 -9.14
C ILE A 161 1.62 -9.13 -10.14
N VAL A 162 2.31 -10.26 -9.92
CA VAL A 162 3.38 -10.75 -10.81
C VAL A 162 2.83 -11.07 -12.20
N PRO A 163 1.80 -11.92 -12.38
CA PRO A 163 1.24 -12.18 -13.70
C PRO A 163 0.63 -10.93 -14.36
N MET A 164 0.04 -10.00 -13.58
CA MET A 164 -0.41 -8.71 -14.11
C MET A 164 0.73 -7.89 -14.70
N MET A 165 1.85 -7.76 -13.98
CA MET A 165 3.02 -7.01 -14.46
C MET A 165 3.62 -7.66 -15.71
N LEU A 166 3.71 -8.99 -15.75
CA LEU A 166 4.15 -9.72 -16.95
C LEU A 166 3.22 -9.46 -18.14
N PHE A 167 1.91 -9.46 -17.92
CA PHE A 167 0.93 -9.15 -18.96
C PHE A 167 1.07 -7.72 -19.50
N CYS A 168 1.41 -6.74 -18.66
CA CYS A 168 1.65 -5.37 -19.11
C CYS A 168 3.00 -5.19 -19.83
N ALA A 169 4.05 -5.90 -19.40
CA ALA A 169 5.38 -5.83 -20.02
C ALA A 169 5.44 -6.51 -21.40
N PHE A 170 4.62 -7.54 -21.63
CA PHE A 170 4.66 -8.34 -22.85
C PHE A 170 4.24 -7.58 -24.13
N PRO A 171 3.17 -6.76 -24.14
CA PRO A 171 2.79 -5.93 -25.30
C PRO A 171 3.75 -4.77 -25.57
N SER A 172 4.44 -4.23 -24.55
CA SER A 172 5.39 -3.13 -24.72
C SER A 172 6.68 -3.53 -25.47
N GLY A 173 6.97 -4.82 -25.60
CA GLY A 173 8.13 -5.33 -26.34
C GLY A 173 8.09 -5.16 -27.87
N ARG A 174 7.01 -4.61 -28.46
CA ARG A 174 6.86 -4.43 -29.92
C ARG A 174 6.95 -2.99 -30.43
N GLN A 175 7.32 -2.00 -29.61
CA GLN A 175 7.37 -0.59 -30.04
C GLN A 175 8.78 0.02 -30.19
N HIS A 176 9.86 -0.75 -29.97
CA HIS A 176 11.24 -0.28 -30.20
C HIS A 176 11.91 -0.90 -31.44
N GLN A 177 11.24 -0.88 -32.60
CA GLN A 177 11.85 -1.35 -33.86
C GLN A 177 11.54 -0.50 -35.10
N HIS A 178 11.14 0.77 -34.93
CA HIS A 178 10.80 1.68 -36.05
C HIS A 178 11.65 2.96 -36.14
N TRP A 179 12.90 2.92 -35.67
CA TRP A 179 13.91 3.95 -35.97
C TRP A 179 15.20 3.33 -36.50
N GLN A 180 15.12 2.77 -37.71
CA GLN A 180 16.25 2.74 -38.65
C GLN A 180 15.98 3.81 -39.71
#